data_AF-A0A132GUM4-F1
#
_entry.id   AF-A0A132GUM4-F1
#
_cell.length_a   1.000
_cell.length_b   1.000
_cell.length_c   1.000
_cell.angle_alpha   90.00
_cell.angle_beta   90.00
_cell.angle_gamma   90.00
#
_symmetry.space_group_name_H-M   'P 1'
#
loop_
_entity.id
_entity.type
_entity.pdbx_description
1 polymer ?
#
loop_
_entity_poly.entity_id
_entity_poly.type
_entity_poly.pdbx_seq_one_letter_code
_entity_poly.pdbx_strand_id
1 'polypeptide(L)'
;VCRLESTIGIYGTGLIDAIPDDSLRAQYQKEYNDGYMPNGLNPAMWAGSDFAPTGYYGNTTHPKKYTYALTRGPLQDAPGANAIWNITNVTHRTKMGHYMTAAYATKASQDPDVQAEFYNYFPQYNLTGDVETDIFNYLMMNDQIPESLKVPEMKDEDYVNFMVWHRGLAVPAARNMDDPEVQRGKELFNQMGCAYCHRPSWKTGDDMFTDPTGFFADGDARLPRYPNQKIWPYSDYIQHKLHMENDIRTGWCRTTPLWGRGLSARCTGRSDRLHDCRAQTVIEAIMWHGNAQSDARRTVEKFRELPKKDRDAVVKFIDAI
;
A
#
# COMPACT_ATOMS: atom_id res chain seq x y z
N VAL A 1 -8.50 15.16 -17.43
CA VAL A 1 -8.15 15.34 -16.00
C VAL A 1 -7.26 14.19 -15.59
N CYS A 2 -5.99 14.45 -15.23
CA CYS A 2 -5.10 13.43 -14.67
C CYS A 2 -5.42 13.27 -13.18
N ARG A 3 -5.56 12.03 -12.70
CA ARG A 3 -5.72 11.71 -11.28
C ARG A 3 -4.39 11.13 -10.78
N LEU A 4 -3.76 11.78 -9.81
CA LEU A 4 -2.52 11.31 -9.20
C LEU A 4 -2.87 10.50 -7.93
N GLU A 5 -2.24 9.34 -7.75
CA GLU A 5 -2.40 8.49 -6.58
C GLU A 5 -1.02 8.00 -6.10
N SER A 6 -0.49 8.61 -5.04
CA SER A 6 0.64 8.12 -4.26
C SER A 6 0.17 7.01 -3.33
N THR A 7 0.40 5.76 -3.73
CA THR A 7 -0.20 4.58 -3.06
C THR A 7 0.71 3.83 -2.11
N ILE A 8 2.04 3.96 -2.25
CA ILE A 8 2.96 2.94 -1.72
C ILE A 8 4.23 3.57 -1.12
N GLY A 9 4.42 3.36 0.19
CA GLY A 9 5.75 3.34 0.79
C GLY A 9 6.32 1.93 0.69
N ILE A 10 7.57 1.79 0.20
CA ILE A 10 8.23 0.49 0.02
C ILE A 10 8.92 -0.02 1.30
N TYR A 11 9.35 0.90 2.18
CA TYR A 11 10.04 0.56 3.41
C TYR A 11 9.08 0.12 4.53
N GLY A 12 9.53 -0.81 5.36
CA GLY A 12 8.78 -1.34 6.49
C GLY A 12 7.63 -2.27 6.11
N THR A 13 7.46 -2.61 4.84
CA THR A 13 6.38 -3.48 4.38
C THR A 13 6.45 -4.88 5.00
N GLY A 14 7.65 -5.46 5.14
CA GLY A 14 7.83 -6.74 5.87
C GLY A 14 7.41 -6.68 7.34
N LEU A 15 7.61 -5.54 8.02
CA LEU A 15 7.16 -5.34 9.40
C LEU A 15 5.63 -5.23 9.49
N ILE A 16 4.98 -4.60 8.50
CA ILE A 16 3.52 -4.53 8.39
C ILE A 16 2.95 -5.94 8.13
N ASP A 17 3.63 -6.71 7.30
CA ASP A 17 3.21 -8.06 6.96
C ASP A 17 3.19 -8.97 8.18
N ALA A 18 4.22 -8.82 9.03
CA ALA A 18 4.40 -9.55 10.28
C ALA A 18 3.39 -9.18 11.39
N ILE A 19 2.50 -8.18 11.19
CA ILE A 19 1.41 -7.89 12.12
C ILE A 19 0.38 -9.03 12.04
N PRO A 20 0.03 -9.68 13.16
CA PRO A 20 -0.96 -10.76 13.17
C PRO A 20 -2.34 -10.26 12.75
N ASP A 21 -3.05 -11.08 11.97
CA ASP A 21 -4.42 -10.77 11.53
C ASP A 21 -5.37 -10.58 12.70
N ASP A 22 -5.24 -11.38 13.77
CA ASP A 22 -6.05 -11.24 14.98
C ASP A 22 -5.80 -9.90 15.70
N SER A 23 -4.58 -9.37 15.59
CA SER A 23 -4.28 -8.03 16.12
C SER A 23 -5.00 -6.95 15.30
N LEU A 24 -5.05 -7.10 13.98
CA LEU A 24 -5.80 -6.18 13.12
C LEU A 24 -7.31 -6.30 13.40
N ARG A 25 -7.85 -7.52 13.52
CA ARG A 25 -9.24 -7.78 13.91
C ARG A 25 -9.58 -7.10 15.24
N ALA A 26 -8.71 -7.23 16.24
CA ALA A 26 -8.90 -6.60 17.54
C ALA A 26 -8.93 -5.07 17.44
N GLN A 27 -8.11 -4.46 16.55
CA GLN A 27 -8.16 -3.03 16.30
C GLN A 27 -9.49 -2.60 15.66
N TYR A 28 -9.96 -3.31 14.64
CA TYR A 28 -11.27 -3.06 14.03
C TYR A 28 -12.41 -3.18 15.04
N GLN A 29 -12.43 -4.26 15.82
CA GLN A 29 -13.46 -4.47 16.85
C GLN A 29 -13.43 -3.38 17.92
N LYS A 30 -12.24 -2.97 18.35
CA LYS A 30 -12.09 -1.86 19.30
C LYS A 30 -12.71 -0.58 18.72
N GLU A 31 -12.35 -0.20 17.50
CA GLU A 31 -12.84 1.04 16.91
C GLU A 31 -14.35 1.02 16.63
N TYR A 32 -14.88 -0.14 16.25
CA TYR A 32 -16.31 -0.36 16.11
C TYR A 32 -17.04 -0.15 17.45
N ASN A 33 -16.54 -0.75 18.53
CA ASN A 33 -17.14 -0.65 19.86
C ASN A 33 -17.05 0.76 20.45
N ASP A 34 -15.94 1.45 20.22
CA ASP A 34 -15.72 2.81 20.71
C ASP A 34 -16.70 3.81 20.06
N GLY A 35 -17.17 3.53 18.84
CA GLY A 35 -18.07 4.42 18.09
C GLY A 35 -17.49 5.83 17.90
N TYR A 36 -16.15 5.96 17.93
CA TYR A 36 -15.47 7.25 18.00
C TYR A 36 -15.58 8.05 16.70
N MET A 37 -15.71 7.36 15.55
CA MET A 37 -15.78 7.96 14.22
C MET A 37 -17.23 8.25 13.81
N PRO A 38 -17.55 9.49 13.41
CA PRO A 38 -18.91 9.86 13.02
C PRO A 38 -19.43 9.09 11.80
N ASN A 39 -18.55 8.67 10.88
CA ASN A 39 -18.93 7.88 9.71
C ASN A 39 -18.91 6.36 9.95
N GLY A 40 -18.54 5.90 11.16
CA GLY A 40 -18.33 4.48 11.45
C GLY A 40 -17.14 3.89 10.68
N LEU A 41 -17.09 2.56 10.60
CA LEU A 41 -16.09 1.83 9.82
C LEU A 41 -16.60 1.54 8.41
N ASN A 42 -15.68 1.37 7.45
CA ASN A 42 -16.05 1.00 6.09
C ASN A 42 -16.80 -0.35 6.07
N PRO A 43 -18.08 -0.41 5.66
CA PRO A 43 -18.85 -1.65 5.64
C PRO A 43 -18.34 -2.67 4.62
N ALA A 44 -17.55 -2.24 3.62
CA ALA A 44 -16.87 -3.15 2.72
C ALA A 44 -15.67 -3.88 3.38
N MET A 45 -15.21 -3.39 4.53
CA MET A 45 -14.10 -3.98 5.29
C MET A 45 -14.57 -4.66 6.56
N TRP A 46 -15.57 -4.12 7.25
CA TRP A 46 -16.02 -4.60 8.56
C TRP A 46 -17.54 -4.78 8.63
N ALA A 47 -17.99 -5.92 9.15
CA ALA A 47 -19.40 -6.29 9.26
C ALA A 47 -19.96 -6.23 10.71
N GLY A 48 -19.24 -5.57 11.63
CA GLY A 48 -19.67 -5.31 13.01
C GLY A 48 -19.03 -6.26 14.03
N SER A 49 -18.98 -7.56 13.73
CA SER A 49 -18.35 -8.57 14.60
C SER A 49 -17.08 -9.20 14.01
N ASP A 50 -16.90 -9.14 12.69
CA ASP A 50 -15.71 -9.59 11.99
C ASP A 50 -15.55 -8.82 10.66
N PHE A 51 -14.47 -9.08 9.92
CA PHE A 51 -14.29 -8.58 8.58
C PHE A 51 -15.47 -8.97 7.68
N ALA A 52 -15.89 -8.02 6.84
CA ALA A 52 -16.84 -8.32 5.78
C ALA A 52 -16.21 -9.32 4.78
N PRO A 53 -17.00 -10.08 3.99
CA PRO A 53 -16.46 -10.96 2.96
C PRO A 53 -15.50 -10.24 2.00
N THR A 54 -15.78 -8.99 1.67
CA THR A 54 -14.93 -8.14 0.83
C THR A 54 -13.72 -7.54 1.56
N GLY A 55 -13.63 -7.69 2.88
CA GLY A 55 -12.50 -7.28 3.72
C GLY A 55 -11.32 -8.26 3.67
N TYR A 56 -11.58 -9.51 3.28
CA TYR A 56 -10.55 -10.53 3.06
C TYR A 56 -9.93 -10.44 1.65
N TYR A 57 -8.66 -10.80 1.54
CA TYR A 57 -7.94 -10.74 0.27
C TYR A 57 -8.15 -11.99 -0.58
N GLY A 58 -8.75 -11.82 -1.76
CA GLY A 58 -9.02 -12.94 -2.67
C GLY A 58 -9.85 -14.02 -1.97
N ASN A 59 -9.39 -15.27 -2.06
CA ASN A 59 -9.98 -16.41 -1.36
C ASN A 59 -9.21 -16.77 -0.07
N THR A 60 -8.32 -15.89 0.41
CA THR A 60 -7.54 -16.12 1.62
C THR A 60 -8.32 -15.72 2.87
N THR A 61 -7.82 -16.11 4.04
CA THR A 61 -8.30 -15.63 5.34
C THR A 61 -7.59 -14.36 5.81
N HIS A 62 -6.66 -13.81 5.00
CA HIS A 62 -5.89 -12.63 5.36
C HIS A 62 -6.71 -11.36 5.10
N PRO A 63 -6.86 -10.46 6.09
CA PRO A 63 -7.53 -9.19 5.90
C PRO A 63 -6.70 -8.27 5.00
N LYS A 64 -7.37 -7.40 4.26
CA LYS A 64 -6.69 -6.36 3.47
C LYS A 64 -6.06 -5.33 4.40
N LYS A 65 -4.79 -5.01 4.19
CA LYS A 65 -4.02 -4.05 5.00
C LYS A 65 -3.10 -3.13 4.17
N TYR A 66 -2.96 -3.38 2.88
CA TYR A 66 -2.11 -2.61 1.98
C TYR A 66 -2.90 -1.83 0.94
N THR A 67 -2.20 -0.89 0.30
CA THR A 67 -2.67 0.09 -0.69
C THR A 67 -3.64 1.11 -0.11
N TYR A 68 -3.80 2.25 -0.79
CA TYR A 68 -4.70 3.31 -0.35
C TYR A 68 -6.16 2.82 -0.26
N ALA A 69 -6.59 2.04 -1.25
CA ALA A 69 -7.95 1.51 -1.36
C ALA A 69 -8.20 0.26 -0.49
N LEU A 70 -7.23 -0.20 0.32
CA LEU A 70 -7.29 -1.50 1.01
C LEU A 70 -7.71 -2.62 0.07
N THR A 71 -6.90 -2.85 -0.98
CA THR A 71 -7.19 -3.87 -1.99
C THR A 71 -6.32 -5.11 -1.87
N ARG A 72 -5.29 -5.10 -1.02
CA ARG A 72 -4.29 -6.18 -0.91
C ARG A 72 -4.07 -6.60 0.56
N GLY A 73 -3.80 -7.89 0.78
CA GLY A 73 -3.65 -8.52 2.11
C GLY A 73 -2.22 -8.97 2.41
N PRO A 74 -1.76 -10.15 1.96
CA PRO A 74 -0.38 -10.61 2.15
C PRO A 74 0.63 -9.85 1.28
N LEU A 75 1.83 -9.55 1.80
CA LEU A 75 2.84 -8.77 1.09
C LEU A 75 3.24 -9.36 -0.27
N GLN A 76 3.26 -10.68 -0.38
CA GLN A 76 3.69 -11.43 -1.57
C GLN A 76 2.82 -11.17 -2.80
N ASP A 77 1.62 -10.59 -2.63
CA ASP A 77 0.79 -10.13 -3.75
C ASP A 77 0.28 -8.68 -3.54
N ALA A 78 1.10 -7.86 -2.87
CA ALA A 78 0.78 -6.49 -2.49
C ALA A 78 1.84 -5.49 -3.04
N PRO A 79 2.01 -4.27 -2.48
CA PRO A 79 3.03 -3.33 -2.95
C PRO A 79 4.41 -3.96 -3.11
N GLY A 80 5.15 -3.55 -4.14
CA GLY A 80 6.42 -4.17 -4.54
C GLY A 80 6.21 -5.50 -5.25
N ALA A 81 5.74 -6.53 -4.54
CA ALA A 81 5.63 -7.91 -5.04
C ALA A 81 4.68 -8.07 -6.23
N ASN A 82 3.45 -7.54 -6.14
CA ASN A 82 2.55 -7.48 -7.28
C ASN A 82 2.87 -6.29 -8.19
N ALA A 83 3.46 -5.22 -7.64
CA ALA A 83 3.76 -3.99 -8.37
C ALA A 83 4.79 -4.18 -9.49
N ILE A 84 5.79 -5.03 -9.26
CA ILE A 84 6.77 -5.38 -10.30
C ILE A 84 6.04 -5.93 -11.55
N TRP A 85 5.05 -6.80 -11.35
CA TRP A 85 4.24 -7.32 -12.44
C TRP A 85 3.22 -6.30 -12.95
N ASN A 86 2.33 -5.76 -12.12
CA ASN A 86 1.17 -5.01 -12.61
C ASN A 86 1.44 -3.54 -12.98
N ILE A 87 2.62 -3.00 -12.66
CA ILE A 87 3.03 -1.65 -13.06
C ILE A 87 4.12 -1.70 -14.13
N THR A 88 5.12 -2.57 -13.97
CA THR A 88 6.26 -2.63 -14.90
C THR A 88 6.12 -3.72 -15.96
N ASN A 89 5.08 -4.56 -15.83
CA ASN A 89 4.79 -5.69 -16.73
C ASN A 89 5.85 -6.80 -16.73
N VAL A 90 6.81 -6.76 -15.79
CA VAL A 90 7.85 -7.77 -15.64
C VAL A 90 7.24 -9.09 -15.20
N THR A 91 7.35 -10.09 -16.06
CA THR A 91 6.80 -11.44 -15.81
C THR A 91 7.71 -12.28 -14.92
N HIS A 92 7.11 -13.16 -14.13
CA HIS A 92 7.79 -14.17 -13.31
C HIS A 92 6.96 -15.46 -13.31
N ARG A 93 7.50 -16.59 -12.82
CA ARG A 93 6.88 -17.91 -13.01
C ARG A 93 5.43 -18.06 -12.53
N THR A 94 4.95 -17.26 -11.58
CA THR A 94 3.54 -17.31 -11.13
C THR A 94 2.66 -16.25 -11.82
N LYS A 95 3.25 -15.34 -12.60
CA LYS A 95 2.58 -14.29 -13.38
C LYS A 95 3.25 -14.12 -14.74
N MET A 96 2.94 -15.05 -15.64
CA MET A 96 3.54 -15.17 -16.97
C MET A 96 2.86 -14.29 -18.02
N GLY A 97 1.60 -13.90 -17.77
CA GLY A 97 0.85 -13.03 -18.67
C GLY A 97 1.09 -11.56 -18.37
N HIS A 98 0.93 -10.72 -19.39
CA HIS A 98 1.05 -9.28 -19.23
C HIS A 98 -0.15 -8.69 -18.47
N TYR A 99 0.08 -7.68 -17.64
CA TYR A 99 -0.98 -6.96 -16.95
C TYR A 99 -1.64 -5.93 -17.87
N MET A 100 -2.50 -6.41 -18.77
CA MET A 100 -3.30 -5.59 -19.67
C MET A 100 -4.70 -6.16 -19.87
N THR A 101 -5.58 -5.35 -20.48
CA THR A 101 -6.95 -5.79 -20.80
C THR A 101 -6.99 -6.43 -22.19
N ALA A 102 -7.94 -7.33 -22.40
CA ALA A 102 -8.21 -7.88 -23.74
C ALA A 102 -8.50 -6.76 -24.77
N ALA A 103 -9.17 -5.69 -24.35
CA ALA A 103 -9.42 -4.53 -25.22
C ALA A 103 -8.14 -3.83 -25.68
N TYR A 104 -7.13 -3.71 -24.79
CA TYR A 104 -5.82 -3.18 -25.17
C TYR A 104 -5.11 -4.14 -26.12
N ALA A 105 -5.08 -5.44 -25.80
CA ALA A 105 -4.45 -6.46 -26.64
C ALA A 105 -5.06 -6.51 -28.05
N THR A 106 -6.39 -6.47 -28.18
CA THR A 106 -7.09 -6.39 -29.47
C THR A 106 -6.72 -5.12 -30.24
N LYS A 107 -6.61 -3.97 -29.55
CA LYS A 107 -6.27 -2.73 -30.24
C LYS A 107 -4.82 -2.73 -30.73
N ALA A 108 -3.90 -3.26 -29.92
CA ALA A 108 -2.49 -3.37 -30.27
C ALA A 108 -2.24 -4.40 -31.38
N SER A 109 -2.98 -5.52 -31.39
CA SER A 109 -2.83 -6.54 -32.43
C SER A 109 -3.26 -6.08 -33.81
N GLN A 110 -4.14 -5.08 -33.89
CA GLN A 110 -4.64 -4.46 -35.14
C GLN A 110 -3.79 -3.29 -35.62
N ASP A 111 -2.75 -2.90 -34.89
CA ASP A 111 -1.92 -1.76 -35.23
C ASP A 111 -0.94 -2.14 -36.36
N PRO A 112 -0.97 -1.47 -37.52
CA PRO A 112 -0.12 -1.83 -38.66
C PRO A 112 1.39 -1.72 -38.36
N ASP A 113 1.80 -0.76 -37.52
CA ASP A 113 3.20 -0.55 -37.18
C ASP A 113 3.68 -1.66 -36.23
N VAL A 114 2.82 -2.13 -35.33
CA VAL A 114 3.11 -3.30 -34.48
C VAL A 114 3.19 -4.57 -35.32
N GLN A 115 2.24 -4.80 -36.22
CA GLN A 115 2.23 -5.98 -37.09
C GLN A 115 3.47 -6.07 -37.99
N ALA A 116 3.91 -4.93 -38.55
CA ALA A 116 5.06 -4.87 -39.44
C ALA A 116 6.37 -5.33 -38.76
N GLU A 117 6.49 -5.11 -37.45
CA GLU A 117 7.72 -5.36 -36.69
C GLU A 117 7.66 -6.59 -35.78
N PHE A 118 6.46 -7.10 -35.46
CA PHE A 118 6.29 -8.10 -34.40
C PHE A 118 7.20 -9.32 -34.58
N TYR A 119 7.22 -9.94 -35.76
CA TYR A 119 8.08 -11.11 -36.00
C TYR A 119 9.58 -10.78 -36.12
N ASN A 120 9.96 -9.51 -36.30
CA ASN A 120 11.37 -9.13 -36.25
C ASN A 120 11.90 -9.22 -34.80
N TYR A 121 11.07 -8.85 -33.83
CA TYR A 121 11.40 -8.93 -32.40
C TYR A 121 11.08 -10.29 -31.78
N PHE A 122 10.00 -10.93 -32.25
CA PHE A 122 9.39 -12.11 -31.65
C PHE A 122 9.16 -13.23 -32.67
N PRO A 123 10.19 -13.65 -33.45
CA PRO A 123 10.03 -14.63 -34.53
C PRO A 123 9.49 -15.98 -34.05
N GLN A 124 9.79 -16.37 -32.81
CA GLN A 124 9.31 -17.61 -32.19
C GLN A 124 7.80 -17.65 -31.95
N TYR A 125 7.12 -16.49 -32.01
CA TYR A 125 5.68 -16.37 -31.81
C TYR A 125 4.88 -16.38 -33.12
N ASN A 126 5.51 -16.61 -34.28
CA ASN A 126 4.80 -16.92 -35.52
C ASN A 126 4.27 -18.36 -35.48
N LEU A 127 3.12 -18.53 -34.83
CA LEU A 127 2.53 -19.83 -34.51
C LEU A 127 1.37 -20.16 -35.44
N THR A 128 0.58 -19.16 -35.82
CA THR A 128 -0.61 -19.35 -36.67
C THR A 128 -0.40 -18.88 -38.10
N GLY A 129 0.60 -18.03 -38.34
CA GLY A 129 0.79 -17.33 -39.61
C GLY A 129 -0.09 -16.09 -39.78
N ASP A 130 -0.97 -15.81 -38.81
CA ASP A 130 -1.75 -14.58 -38.72
C ASP A 130 -1.17 -13.68 -37.62
N VAL A 131 -0.51 -12.59 -38.03
CA VAL A 131 0.21 -11.69 -37.13
C VAL A 131 -0.71 -11.01 -36.11
N GLU A 132 -1.97 -10.71 -36.47
CA GLU A 132 -2.93 -10.14 -35.51
C GLU A 132 -3.24 -11.15 -34.39
N THR A 133 -3.56 -12.38 -34.77
CA THR A 133 -3.82 -13.46 -33.82
C THR A 133 -2.60 -13.75 -32.94
N ASP A 134 -1.41 -13.81 -33.53
CA ASP A 134 -0.18 -14.12 -32.80
C ASP A 134 0.22 -13.00 -31.84
N ILE A 135 0.05 -11.71 -32.20
CA ILE A 135 0.22 -10.58 -31.27
C ILE A 135 -0.78 -10.69 -30.11
N PHE A 136 -2.06 -10.94 -30.39
CA PHE A 136 -3.07 -11.04 -29.34
C PHE A 136 -2.75 -12.17 -28.36
N ASN A 137 -2.40 -13.34 -28.89
CA ASN A 137 -2.03 -14.52 -28.10
C ASN A 137 -0.78 -14.26 -27.24
N TYR A 138 0.24 -13.58 -27.80
CA TYR A 138 1.45 -13.17 -27.07
C TYR A 138 1.13 -12.19 -25.94
N LEU A 139 0.38 -11.13 -26.24
CA LEU A 139 0.03 -10.10 -25.26
C LEU A 139 -0.80 -10.67 -24.11
N MET A 140 -1.75 -11.56 -24.41
CA MET A 140 -2.58 -12.22 -23.39
C MET A 140 -1.90 -13.42 -22.74
N MET A 141 -0.78 -13.89 -23.28
CA MET A 141 -0.08 -15.13 -22.89
C MET A 141 -1.05 -16.30 -22.65
N ASN A 142 -1.95 -16.51 -23.60
CA ASN A 142 -3.08 -17.42 -23.43
C ASN A 142 -2.68 -18.90 -23.63
N ASP A 143 -3.68 -19.78 -23.72
CA ASP A 143 -3.51 -21.22 -23.88
C ASP A 143 -2.99 -21.64 -25.28
N GLN A 144 -3.06 -20.75 -26.27
CA GLN A 144 -2.53 -20.99 -27.62
C GLN A 144 -1.00 -20.86 -27.68
N ILE A 145 -0.39 -20.21 -26.67
CA ILE A 145 1.07 -20.14 -26.56
C ILE A 145 1.60 -21.47 -26.00
N PRO A 146 2.49 -22.18 -26.72
CA PRO A 146 3.14 -23.38 -26.21
C PRO A 146 3.89 -23.12 -24.90
N GLU A 147 3.87 -24.08 -23.98
CA GLU A 147 4.53 -23.94 -22.68
C GLU A 147 6.03 -23.64 -22.81
N SER A 148 6.69 -24.19 -23.83
CA SER A 148 8.10 -23.90 -24.12
C SER A 148 8.41 -22.44 -24.46
N LEU A 149 7.39 -21.66 -24.84
CA LEU A 149 7.48 -20.23 -25.14
C LEU A 149 6.95 -19.34 -24.00
N LYS A 150 6.39 -19.94 -22.94
CA LYS A 150 6.05 -19.23 -21.71
C LYS A 150 7.28 -19.18 -20.83
N VAL A 151 8.17 -18.24 -21.15
CA VAL A 151 9.42 -18.02 -20.40
C VAL A 151 9.30 -16.70 -19.64
N PRO A 152 9.50 -16.67 -18.31
CA PRO A 152 9.42 -15.42 -17.58
C PRO A 152 10.63 -14.54 -17.90
N GLU A 153 10.43 -13.22 -17.91
CA GLU A 153 11.52 -12.25 -18.04
C GLU A 153 12.42 -12.26 -16.79
N MET A 154 11.80 -12.32 -15.60
CA MET A 154 12.50 -12.37 -14.33
C MET A 154 12.77 -13.81 -13.91
N LYS A 155 14.05 -14.14 -13.68
CA LYS A 155 14.42 -15.44 -13.14
C LYS A 155 13.92 -15.57 -11.70
N ASP A 156 13.66 -16.80 -11.28
CA ASP A 156 13.22 -17.09 -9.91
C ASP A 156 14.21 -16.56 -8.86
N GLU A 157 15.51 -16.71 -9.08
CA GLU A 157 16.54 -16.22 -8.16
C GLU A 157 16.52 -14.68 -8.06
N ASP A 158 16.31 -13.98 -9.18
CA ASP A 158 16.19 -12.52 -9.19
C ASP A 158 14.93 -12.09 -8.42
N TYR A 159 13.82 -12.81 -8.57
CA TYR A 159 12.59 -12.52 -7.82
C TYR A 159 12.76 -12.77 -6.32
N VAL A 160 13.48 -13.83 -5.93
CA VAL A 160 13.86 -14.07 -4.53
C VAL A 160 14.70 -12.90 -4.01
N ASN A 161 15.74 -12.48 -4.73
CA ASN A 161 16.60 -11.35 -4.34
C ASN A 161 15.80 -10.05 -4.19
N PHE A 162 14.90 -9.77 -5.14
CA PHE A 162 13.99 -8.64 -5.05
C PHE A 162 13.11 -8.71 -3.80
N MET A 163 12.53 -9.87 -3.50
CA MET A 163 11.66 -10.04 -2.32
C MET A 163 12.44 -9.99 -1.00
N VAL A 164 13.70 -10.45 -0.97
CA VAL A 164 14.61 -10.25 0.16
C VAL A 164 14.84 -8.76 0.39
N TRP A 165 15.15 -7.99 -0.65
CA TRP A 165 15.34 -6.54 -0.55
C TRP A 165 14.05 -5.84 -0.12
N HIS A 166 12.93 -6.12 -0.78
CA HIS A 166 11.65 -5.43 -0.59
C HIS A 166 11.09 -5.66 0.81
N ARG A 167 11.04 -6.93 1.24
CA ARG A 167 10.63 -7.30 2.60
C ARG A 167 11.64 -6.81 3.63
N GLY A 168 12.93 -6.86 3.28
CA GLY A 168 14.10 -6.46 4.06
C GLY A 168 14.25 -4.97 4.33
N LEU A 169 13.60 -4.11 3.53
CA LEU A 169 13.83 -2.68 3.54
C LEU A 169 13.32 -2.04 4.83
N ALA A 170 14.25 -1.73 5.74
CA ALA A 170 13.95 -1.22 7.08
C ALA A 170 13.37 0.21 7.07
N VAL A 171 12.71 0.55 8.17
CA VAL A 171 12.17 1.90 8.41
C VAL A 171 13.26 2.82 8.98
N PRO A 172 13.34 4.09 8.58
CA PRO A 172 14.25 5.03 9.20
C PRO A 172 13.96 5.21 10.70
N ALA A 173 15.00 5.34 11.51
CA ALA A 173 14.83 5.61 12.94
C ALA A 173 14.15 6.96 13.17
N ALA A 174 13.28 7.02 14.19
CA ALA A 174 12.78 8.28 14.73
C ALA A 174 13.95 9.12 15.29
N ARG A 175 13.83 10.45 15.22
CA ARG A 175 14.92 11.40 15.45
C ARG A 175 14.57 12.37 16.56
N ASN A 176 15.56 12.84 17.31
CA ASN A 176 15.39 13.91 18.31
C ASN A 176 14.28 13.62 19.34
N MET A 177 14.13 12.35 19.74
CA MET A 177 13.06 11.94 20.64
C MET A 177 13.26 12.47 22.07
N ASP A 178 14.46 12.92 22.43
CA ASP A 178 14.78 13.56 23.70
C ASP A 178 14.53 15.08 23.70
N ASP A 179 14.26 15.68 22.52
CA ASP A 179 13.97 17.11 22.38
C ASP A 179 12.65 17.47 23.09
N PRO A 180 12.63 18.45 24.03
CA PRO A 180 11.43 18.83 24.76
C PRO A 180 10.27 19.28 23.88
N GLU A 181 10.54 19.90 22.73
CA GLU A 181 9.48 20.31 21.80
C GLU A 181 8.90 19.12 21.04
N VAL A 182 9.71 18.11 20.70
CA VAL A 182 9.21 16.86 20.11
C VAL A 182 8.33 16.10 21.10
N GLN A 183 8.73 16.07 22.38
CA GLN A 183 7.92 15.47 23.45
C GLN A 183 6.61 16.23 23.66
N ARG A 184 6.64 17.57 23.65
CA ARG A 184 5.43 18.40 23.69
C ARG A 184 4.51 18.12 22.50
N GLY A 185 5.07 18.03 21.29
CA GLY A 185 4.33 17.68 20.09
C GLY A 185 3.66 16.31 20.16
N LYS A 186 4.40 15.30 20.66
CA LYS A 186 3.87 13.96 20.91
C LYS A 186 2.72 13.98 21.90
N GLU A 187 2.87 14.69 23.01
CA GLU A 187 1.83 14.82 24.04
C GLU A 187 0.54 15.40 23.43
N LEU A 188 0.64 16.53 22.73
CA LEU A 188 -0.46 17.20 22.05
C LEU A 188 -1.12 16.31 20.99
N PHE A 189 -0.32 15.60 20.19
CA PHE A 189 -0.80 14.65 19.18
C PHE A 189 -1.72 13.57 19.79
N ASN A 190 -1.38 13.08 20.98
CA ASN A 190 -2.22 12.14 21.72
C ASN A 190 -3.47 12.82 22.30
N GLN A 191 -3.31 13.97 22.97
CA GLN A 191 -4.41 14.69 23.63
C GLN A 191 -5.52 15.15 22.65
N MET A 192 -5.14 15.55 21.44
CA MET A 192 -6.11 15.97 20.43
C MET A 192 -6.91 14.80 19.84
N GLY A 193 -6.34 13.60 19.85
CA GLY A 193 -6.93 12.39 19.28
C GLY A 193 -6.32 11.96 17.94
N CYS A 194 -5.21 12.55 17.49
CA CYS A 194 -4.53 12.12 16.26
C CYS A 194 -4.08 10.66 16.35
N ALA A 195 -3.63 10.24 17.53
CA ALA A 195 -3.17 8.89 17.83
C ALA A 195 -4.26 7.81 17.79
N TYR A 196 -5.54 8.19 17.62
CA TYR A 196 -6.61 7.20 17.45
C TYR A 196 -6.44 6.47 16.10
N CYS A 197 -6.44 7.21 14.98
CA CYS A 197 -6.15 6.64 13.67
C CYS A 197 -4.65 6.35 13.50
N HIS A 198 -3.81 7.30 13.90
CA HIS A 198 -2.36 7.14 13.85
C HIS A 198 -1.83 6.39 15.08
N ARG A 199 -2.36 5.19 15.29
CA ARG A 199 -2.02 4.30 16.41
C ARG A 199 -0.50 4.14 16.54
N PRO A 200 0.12 4.49 17.68
CA PRO A 200 1.57 4.57 17.77
C PRO A 200 2.32 3.28 17.45
N SER A 201 1.90 2.13 18.01
CA SER A 201 2.71 0.92 17.98
C SER A 201 1.95 -0.38 17.78
N TRP A 202 2.56 -1.33 17.09
CA TRP A 202 2.11 -2.73 16.98
C TRP A 202 3.17 -3.68 17.55
N LYS A 203 2.76 -4.92 17.81
CA LYS A 203 3.68 -6.04 18.04
C LYS A 203 3.52 -7.02 16.89
N THR A 204 4.62 -7.40 16.25
CA THR A 204 4.60 -8.44 15.21
C THR A 204 4.42 -9.83 15.86
N GLY A 205 3.85 -10.77 15.11
CA GLY A 205 3.65 -12.16 15.55
C GLY A 205 4.88 -13.01 15.30
N ASP A 206 4.67 -14.32 15.08
CA ASP A 206 5.74 -15.23 14.68
C ASP A 206 6.21 -14.99 13.25
N ASP A 207 5.45 -14.21 12.47
CA ASP A 207 5.76 -13.88 11.08
C ASP A 207 5.79 -15.12 10.16
N MET A 208 4.74 -15.94 10.25
CA MET A 208 4.43 -17.00 9.30
C MET A 208 3.63 -16.40 8.13
N PHE A 209 4.30 -15.61 7.28
CA PHE A 209 3.65 -14.98 6.13
C PHE A 209 3.14 -16.04 5.13
N THR A 210 2.12 -15.68 4.33
CA THR A 210 1.52 -16.53 3.30
C THR A 210 1.73 -15.93 1.91
N ASP A 211 1.98 -16.77 0.91
CA ASP A 211 2.02 -16.35 -0.50
C ASP A 211 0.80 -16.87 -1.28
N PRO A 212 -0.19 -16.02 -1.58
CA PRO A 212 -1.36 -16.45 -2.34
C PRO A 212 -1.06 -16.75 -3.81
N THR A 213 0.13 -16.39 -4.33
CA THR A 213 0.55 -16.69 -5.70
C THR A 213 1.20 -18.07 -5.83
N GLY A 214 1.61 -18.68 -4.71
CA GLY A 214 2.27 -19.98 -4.67
C GLY A 214 3.75 -19.98 -5.10
N PHE A 215 4.42 -18.82 -5.15
CA PHE A 215 5.86 -18.77 -5.42
C PHE A 215 6.68 -19.22 -4.20
N PHE A 216 6.31 -18.73 -3.02
CA PHE A 216 6.90 -19.06 -1.73
C PHE A 216 6.01 -20.00 -0.93
N ALA A 217 6.61 -20.85 -0.10
CA ALA A 217 5.87 -21.56 0.93
C ALA A 217 5.52 -20.61 2.09
N ASP A 218 4.56 -21.00 2.93
CA ASP A 218 4.25 -20.23 4.13
C ASP A 218 5.46 -20.17 5.08
N GLY A 219 5.88 -18.95 5.43
CA GLY A 219 7.09 -18.70 6.23
C GLY A 219 8.40 -19.15 5.56
N ASP A 220 8.46 -19.15 4.23
CA ASP A 220 9.64 -19.55 3.45
C ASP A 220 10.95 -18.96 3.99
N ALA A 221 11.91 -19.84 4.29
CA ALA A 221 13.18 -19.48 4.94
C ALA A 221 14.09 -18.61 4.07
N ARG A 222 13.82 -18.46 2.76
CA ARG A 222 14.57 -17.58 1.88
C ARG A 222 14.30 -16.11 2.14
N LEU A 223 13.18 -15.75 2.78
CA LEU A 223 12.79 -14.37 3.03
C LEU A 223 13.08 -13.96 4.48
N PRO A 224 13.43 -12.68 4.72
CA PRO A 224 13.67 -12.18 6.08
C PRO A 224 12.39 -12.24 6.92
N ARG A 225 12.52 -12.54 8.22
CA ARG A 225 11.40 -12.62 9.16
C ARG A 225 11.55 -11.62 10.31
N TYR A 226 10.41 -11.17 10.84
CA TYR A 226 10.34 -10.16 11.90
C TYR A 226 9.53 -10.63 13.11
N PRO A 227 9.92 -11.74 13.78
CA PRO A 227 9.12 -12.29 14.86
C PRO A 227 9.15 -11.40 16.11
N ASN A 228 7.99 -11.21 16.73
CA ASN A 228 7.82 -10.71 18.10
C ASN A 228 8.45 -9.33 18.42
N GLN A 229 8.53 -8.44 17.43
CA GLN A 229 9.10 -7.09 17.54
C GLN A 229 8.03 -6.05 17.89
N LYS A 230 8.39 -5.04 18.68
CA LYS A 230 7.58 -3.83 18.85
C LYS A 230 7.96 -2.81 17.78
N ILE A 231 6.98 -2.41 16.97
CA ILE A 231 7.16 -1.45 15.88
C ILE A 231 6.32 -0.20 16.10
N TRP A 232 6.72 0.92 15.49
CA TRP A 232 6.10 2.24 15.71
C TRP A 232 5.67 2.93 14.41
N PRO A 233 4.67 2.40 13.67
CA PRO A 233 4.27 2.95 12.38
C PRO A 233 3.39 4.20 12.47
N TYR A 234 2.76 4.46 13.62
CA TYR A 234 1.76 5.54 13.75
C TYR A 234 0.62 5.38 12.72
N SER A 235 0.00 4.22 12.71
CA SER A 235 -1.12 3.84 11.84
C SER A 235 -1.87 2.66 12.44
N ASP A 236 -3.20 2.70 12.34
CA ASP A 236 -4.10 1.59 12.63
C ASP A 236 -4.33 0.65 11.42
N TYR A 237 -3.87 1.06 10.23
CA TYR A 237 -4.13 0.45 8.92
C TYR A 237 -5.59 0.38 8.49
N ILE A 238 -6.50 1.06 9.18
CA ILE A 238 -7.94 1.10 8.92
C ILE A 238 -8.26 2.23 7.94
N GLN A 239 -9.36 2.08 7.20
CA GLN A 239 -9.93 3.16 6.39
C GLN A 239 -10.85 4.05 7.22
N HIS A 240 -10.59 5.35 7.16
CA HIS A 240 -11.41 6.42 7.75
C HIS A 240 -11.98 7.31 6.66
N LYS A 241 -13.17 7.86 6.88
CA LYS A 241 -13.86 8.70 5.90
C LYS A 241 -13.47 10.16 6.09
N LEU A 242 -12.56 10.63 5.25
CA LEU A 242 -11.99 11.97 5.38
C LEU A 242 -12.68 13.02 4.49
N HIS A 243 -13.51 12.59 3.53
CA HIS A 243 -14.18 13.49 2.58
C HIS A 243 -13.19 14.45 1.88
N MET A 244 -12.04 13.90 1.46
CA MET A 244 -11.02 14.67 0.72
C MET A 244 -11.60 15.14 -0.61
N GLU A 245 -11.31 16.38 -1.00
CA GLU A 245 -11.86 17.01 -2.20
C GLU A 245 -11.54 16.24 -3.50
N ASN A 246 -10.29 15.76 -3.65
CA ASN A 246 -9.92 14.85 -4.72
C ASN A 246 -10.23 13.41 -4.31
N ASP A 247 -11.51 13.11 -4.16
CA ASP A 247 -11.96 11.76 -3.87
C ASP A 247 -11.76 10.86 -5.10
N ILE A 248 -10.77 9.97 -4.99
CA ILE A 248 -10.44 8.99 -6.02
C ILE A 248 -11.04 7.61 -5.73
N ARG A 249 -11.54 7.35 -4.52
CA ARG A 249 -11.95 6.01 -4.02
C ARG A 249 -13.04 6.08 -2.94
N THR A 250 -14.14 6.80 -3.17
CA THR A 250 -15.36 6.82 -2.33
C THR A 250 -15.22 7.46 -0.94
N GLY A 251 -14.14 8.22 -0.71
CA GLY A 251 -13.89 9.02 0.49
C GLY A 251 -13.21 8.26 1.62
N TRP A 252 -13.10 6.93 1.50
CA TRP A 252 -12.41 6.07 2.46
C TRP A 252 -10.90 6.10 2.22
N CYS A 253 -10.16 6.51 3.25
CA CYS A 253 -8.73 6.73 3.19
C CYS A 253 -8.07 5.82 4.21
N ARG A 254 -7.19 4.89 3.77
CA ARG A 254 -6.41 4.09 4.71
C ARG A 254 -5.43 4.98 5.46
N THR A 255 -5.34 4.84 6.78
CA THR A 255 -4.30 5.52 7.55
C THR A 255 -2.91 5.01 7.16
N THR A 256 -2.16 5.77 6.38
CA THR A 256 -0.78 5.40 6.03
C THR A 256 0.16 5.62 7.22
N PRO A 257 1.15 4.73 7.44
CA PRO A 257 2.17 4.95 8.47
C PRO A 257 2.87 6.31 8.35
N LEU A 258 3.10 6.97 9.50
CA LEU A 258 3.82 8.26 9.55
C LEU A 258 5.34 8.09 9.63
N TRP A 259 5.83 6.88 9.91
CA TRP A 259 7.26 6.63 10.09
C TRP A 259 8.13 7.09 8.90
N GLY A 260 9.22 7.81 9.19
CA GLY A 260 10.14 8.32 8.17
C GLY A 260 9.57 9.41 7.25
N ARG A 261 8.35 9.90 7.48
CA ARG A 261 7.69 10.85 6.56
C ARG A 261 8.37 12.22 6.52
N GLY A 262 9.01 12.63 7.61
CA GLY A 262 9.83 13.84 7.67
C GLY A 262 11.10 13.78 6.80
N LEU A 263 11.52 12.59 6.35
CA LEU A 263 12.71 12.43 5.51
C LEU A 263 12.44 12.52 4.01
N SER A 264 11.18 12.61 3.59
CA SER A 264 10.80 12.66 2.18
C SER A 264 11.61 13.70 1.40
N ALA A 265 11.68 14.95 1.89
CA ALA A 265 12.44 16.01 1.23
C ALA A 265 13.93 15.70 1.08
N ARG A 266 14.54 15.03 2.04
CA ARG A 266 15.96 14.66 1.95
C ARG A 266 16.20 13.58 0.91
N CYS A 267 15.26 12.65 0.75
CA CYS A 267 15.41 11.53 -0.18
C CYS A 267 15.00 11.89 -1.62
N THR A 268 13.99 12.74 -1.81
CA THR A 268 13.38 12.99 -3.13
C THR A 268 13.42 14.45 -3.58
N GLY A 269 13.85 15.38 -2.70
CA GLY A 269 13.70 16.82 -2.93
C GLY A 269 12.27 17.34 -2.77
N ARG A 270 11.30 16.49 -2.40
CA ARG A 270 9.88 16.85 -2.23
C ARG A 270 9.29 16.35 -0.92
N SER A 271 8.33 17.11 -0.39
CA SER A 271 7.60 16.82 0.85
C SER A 271 6.14 16.42 0.64
N ASP A 272 5.72 16.22 -0.61
CA ASP A 272 4.35 15.93 -1.04
C ASP A 272 3.66 14.91 -0.11
N ARG A 273 2.45 15.23 0.36
CA ARG A 273 1.63 14.50 1.34
C ARG A 273 0.24 14.23 0.79
N LEU A 274 -0.45 13.30 1.46
CA LEU A 274 -1.75 12.74 1.06
C LEU A 274 -1.65 11.91 -0.23
N HIS A 275 -2.74 11.23 -0.59
CA HIS A 275 -2.76 10.34 -1.75
C HIS A 275 -2.62 11.09 -3.08
N ASP A 276 -3.05 12.35 -3.13
CA ASP A 276 -3.06 13.18 -4.33
C ASP A 276 -1.87 14.16 -4.39
N CYS A 277 -0.91 14.01 -3.46
CA CYS A 277 0.33 14.80 -3.38
C CYS A 277 0.17 16.31 -3.28
N ARG A 278 -1.04 16.84 -3.06
CA ARG A 278 -1.26 18.30 -3.04
C ARG A 278 -0.58 18.98 -1.84
N ALA A 279 -0.39 18.28 -0.72
CA ALA A 279 0.03 18.91 0.53
C ALA A 279 1.54 18.92 0.57
N GLN A 280 2.15 20.09 0.63
CA GLN A 280 3.61 20.25 0.64
C GLN A 280 4.17 20.32 2.06
N THR A 281 3.31 20.57 3.05
CA THR A 281 3.71 20.66 4.47
C THR A 281 2.86 19.76 5.37
N VAL A 282 3.39 19.47 6.58
CA VAL A 282 2.62 18.77 7.62
C VAL A 282 1.36 19.54 8.01
N ILE A 283 1.44 20.87 8.11
CA ILE A 283 0.29 21.71 8.46
C ILE A 283 -0.80 21.60 7.42
N GLU A 284 -0.47 21.70 6.13
CA GLU A 284 -1.45 21.54 5.04
C GLU A 284 -2.10 20.17 5.09
N ALA A 285 -1.30 19.10 5.27
CA ALA A 285 -1.84 17.76 5.42
C ALA A 285 -2.84 17.69 6.58
N ILE A 286 -2.49 18.17 7.78
CA ILE A 286 -3.41 18.19 8.93
C ILE A 286 -4.68 18.99 8.60
N MET A 287 -4.56 20.18 7.99
CA MET A 287 -5.72 21.03 7.67
C MET A 287 -6.66 20.40 6.65
N TRP A 288 -6.15 19.65 5.69
CA TRP A 288 -6.98 19.04 4.66
C TRP A 288 -7.69 17.77 5.11
N HIS A 289 -7.30 17.17 6.24
CA HIS A 289 -8.15 16.20 6.94
C HIS A 289 -9.42 16.86 7.51
N GLY A 290 -9.50 18.19 7.58
CA GLY A 290 -10.52 18.94 8.31
C GLY A 290 -11.82 19.21 7.58
N ASN A 291 -12.19 18.45 6.54
CA ASN A 291 -13.49 18.56 5.88
C ASN A 291 -14.62 18.47 6.93
N ALA A 292 -15.71 19.24 6.75
CA ALA A 292 -16.83 19.28 7.69
C ALA A 292 -17.45 17.91 7.99
N GLN A 293 -17.41 16.96 7.04
CA GLN A 293 -17.92 15.60 7.19
C GLN A 293 -16.84 14.57 7.56
N SER A 294 -15.59 15.00 7.71
CA SER A 294 -14.45 14.13 8.00
C SER A 294 -14.50 13.54 9.40
N ASP A 295 -14.12 12.28 9.52
CA ASP A 295 -13.84 11.61 10.80
C ASP A 295 -12.77 12.34 11.62
N ALA A 296 -11.85 13.03 10.96
CA ALA A 296 -10.79 13.80 11.61
C ALA A 296 -11.20 15.24 11.98
N ARG A 297 -12.43 15.68 11.65
CA ARG A 297 -12.86 17.09 11.81
C ARG A 297 -12.61 17.63 13.21
N ARG A 298 -13.07 16.91 14.25
CA ARG A 298 -12.90 17.33 15.66
C ARG A 298 -11.43 17.47 16.04
N THR A 299 -10.58 16.53 15.61
CA THR A 299 -9.15 16.53 15.89
C THR A 299 -8.46 17.74 15.23
N VAL A 300 -8.85 18.05 13.99
CA VAL A 300 -8.34 19.22 13.26
C VAL A 300 -8.75 20.54 13.90
N GLU A 301 -9.98 20.66 14.41
CA GLU A 301 -10.41 21.87 15.12
C GLU A 301 -9.58 22.11 16.39
N LYS A 302 -9.33 21.06 17.19
CA LYS A 302 -8.43 21.17 18.36
C LYS A 302 -7.02 21.65 17.97
N PHE A 303 -6.48 21.16 16.85
CA PHE A 303 -5.18 21.62 16.35
C PHE A 303 -5.20 23.10 15.96
N ARG A 304 -6.30 23.60 15.38
CA ARG A 304 -6.44 25.01 14.99
C ARG A 304 -6.43 25.94 16.21
N GLU A 305 -7.03 25.49 17.31
CA GLU A 305 -7.12 26.24 18.57
C GLU A 305 -5.80 26.33 19.33
N LEU A 306 -4.83 25.44 19.05
CA LEU A 306 -3.52 25.48 19.69
C LEU A 306 -2.79 26.80 19.39
N PRO A 307 -2.03 27.36 20.36
CA PRO A 307 -1.08 28.42 20.08
C PRO A 307 -0.06 28.00 19.00
N LYS A 308 0.48 28.97 18.25
CA LYS A 308 1.44 28.68 17.16
C LYS A 308 2.58 27.77 17.61
N LYS A 309 3.18 28.05 18.77
CA LYS A 309 4.28 27.25 19.34
C LYS A 309 3.91 25.76 19.51
N ASP A 310 2.69 25.49 19.96
CA ASP A 310 2.20 24.12 20.16
C ASP A 310 1.88 23.43 18.82
N ARG A 311 1.38 24.17 17.82
CA ARG A 311 1.23 23.64 16.45
C ARG A 311 2.58 23.29 15.82
N ASP A 312 3.58 24.14 16.00
CA ASP A 312 4.94 23.90 15.51
C ASP A 312 5.56 22.67 16.20
N ALA A 313 5.32 22.48 17.50
CA ALA A 313 5.77 21.30 18.24
C ALA A 313 5.16 20.00 17.68
N VAL A 314 3.86 19.98 17.35
CA VAL A 314 3.20 18.82 16.71
C VAL A 314 3.80 18.53 15.34
N VAL A 315 4.08 19.56 14.53
CA VAL A 315 4.76 19.41 13.24
C VAL A 315 6.14 18.80 13.42
N LYS A 316 6.92 19.33 14.37
CA LYS A 316 8.27 18.84 14.71
C LYS A 316 8.24 17.37 15.12
N PHE A 317 7.22 16.94 15.87
CA PHE A 317 7.02 15.54 16.22
C PHE A 317 6.71 14.65 15.00
N ILE A 318 5.81 15.08 14.10
CA ILE A 318 5.49 14.31 12.89
C ILE A 318 6.71 14.18 11.96
N ASP A 319 7.52 15.24 11.84
CA ASP A 319 8.75 15.20 11.04
C ASP A 319 9.89 14.43 11.73
N ALA A 320 9.81 14.21 13.05
CA ALA A 320 10.78 13.44 13.83
C ALA A 320 10.58 11.93 13.69
N ILE A 321 9.34 11.45 13.55
CA ILE A 321 9.01 10.02 13.47
C ILE A 321 9.27 9.39 12.11
#